data_AF-A0A177CS85-F1
#
_entry.id   AF-A0A177CS85-F1
#
_cell.length_a   1.000
_cell.length_b   1.000
_cell.length_c   1.000
_cell.angle_alpha   90.00
_cell.angle_beta   90.00
_cell.angle_gamma   90.00
#
_symmetry.space_group_name_H-M   'P 1'
#
loop_
_entity.id
_entity.type
_entity.pdbx_description
1 polymer ?
#
loop_
_entity_poly.entity_id
_entity_poly.type
_entity_poly.pdbx_seq_one_letter_code
_entity_poly.pdbx_strand_id
1 'polypeptide(L)'
;AALTRSEIHALSDADRTCEDANRQLASARAHVHRDHTAADTGVFEESLRLKNTLDACEQQAKSSPSWDALAVLVNCEYRLYVLNQTTPLRNNPFLSHWVEAVQRLGTPAAQRDANTDGSILSDEISTVRMELIKALLQSRNPSQFARASPRQLYNNYVELRQTSLFNIRTYVRMLEEEGIYERTPEPDSDSPESTSTASDNKLNEFQRWKLGMLSRLETEPEHAVAELTHLPLELSSLDFLTTLLQEHTLQALNIEPAPVIADFIQHALRMTEQMGRGPGETGAAESEPEPMLESGREAQTRAVKLLLLFMRNLIRKALLPLESIYFEIQEICVRYVWIREVREFRAFV
;
A
#
# COMPACT_ATOMS: atom_id res chain seq x y z
N ALA A 1 8.45 -12.83 -6.37
CA ALA A 1 8.74 -13.74 -7.50
C ALA A 1 7.99 -13.25 -8.75
N ALA A 2 8.52 -13.48 -9.95
CA ALA A 2 7.83 -13.20 -11.22
C ALA A 2 7.20 -14.48 -11.81
N LEU A 3 6.54 -14.37 -12.96
CA LEU A 3 6.13 -15.52 -13.76
C LEU A 3 7.35 -16.27 -14.32
N THR A 4 7.22 -17.58 -14.47
CA THR A 4 8.23 -18.42 -15.12
C THR A 4 8.23 -18.18 -16.63
N ARG A 5 9.27 -18.67 -17.31
CA ARG A 5 9.38 -18.54 -18.77
C ARG A 5 8.23 -19.23 -19.52
N SER A 6 7.75 -20.38 -19.05
CA SER A 6 6.61 -21.08 -19.67
C SER A 6 5.30 -20.32 -19.46
N GLU A 7 5.11 -19.71 -18.30
CA GLU A 7 3.97 -18.84 -18.02
C GLU A 7 4.00 -17.58 -18.90
N ILE A 8 5.16 -16.94 -19.07
CA ILE A 8 5.33 -15.78 -19.96
C ILE A 8 5.02 -16.17 -21.42
N HIS A 9 5.51 -17.33 -21.87
CA HIS A 9 5.21 -17.85 -23.22
C HIS A 9 3.70 -18.10 -23.43
N ALA A 10 2.96 -18.45 -22.39
CA ALA A 10 1.50 -18.61 -22.47
C ALA A 10 0.77 -17.27 -22.67
N LEU A 11 1.40 -16.14 -22.36
CA LEU A 11 0.84 -14.79 -22.43
C LEU A 11 1.33 -13.97 -23.63
N SER A 12 2.36 -14.42 -24.35
CA SER A 12 3.04 -13.62 -25.38
C SER A 12 2.40 -13.65 -26.77
N ASP A 13 1.35 -14.45 -26.99
CA ASP A 13 0.64 -14.49 -28.28
C ASP A 13 -0.31 -13.29 -28.44
N ALA A 14 0.05 -12.36 -29.33
CA ALA A 14 -0.68 -11.11 -29.55
C ALA A 14 -2.02 -11.26 -30.29
N ASP A 15 -2.25 -12.40 -30.95
CA ASP A 15 -3.50 -12.69 -31.67
C ASP A 15 -4.50 -13.45 -30.79
N ARG A 16 -4.05 -13.95 -29.64
CA ARG A 16 -4.88 -14.65 -28.66
C ARG A 16 -5.73 -13.68 -27.86
N THR A 17 -6.96 -14.09 -27.56
CA THR A 17 -7.85 -13.34 -26.68
C THR A 17 -7.31 -13.35 -25.24
N CYS A 18 -7.64 -12.31 -24.47
CA CYS A 18 -7.21 -12.20 -23.07
C CYS A 18 -7.71 -13.40 -22.22
N GLU A 19 -8.92 -13.90 -22.50
CA GLU A 19 -9.47 -15.07 -21.81
C GLU A 19 -8.69 -16.35 -22.14
N ASP A 20 -8.40 -16.60 -23.42
CA ASP A 20 -7.66 -17.80 -23.84
C ASP A 20 -6.21 -17.77 -23.35
N ALA A 21 -5.56 -16.61 -23.34
CA ALA A 21 -4.23 -16.42 -22.76
C ALA A 21 -4.22 -16.78 -21.26
N ASN A 22 -5.22 -16.31 -20.52
CA ASN A 22 -5.36 -16.62 -19.10
C ASN A 22 -5.68 -18.11 -18.84
N ARG A 23 -6.45 -18.76 -19.73
CA ARG A 23 -6.70 -20.20 -19.65
C ARG A 23 -5.42 -21.01 -19.87
N GLN A 24 -4.56 -20.57 -20.80
CA GLN A 24 -3.26 -21.20 -21.02
C GLN A 24 -2.29 -20.95 -19.86
N LEU A 25 -2.28 -19.76 -19.27
CA LEU A 25 -1.50 -19.46 -18.07
C LEU A 25 -1.89 -20.40 -16.91
N ALA A 26 -3.19 -20.58 -16.67
CA ALA A 26 -3.69 -21.51 -15.65
C ALA A 26 -3.27 -22.96 -15.94
N SER A 27 -3.30 -23.38 -17.21
CA SER A 27 -2.86 -24.72 -17.63
C SER A 27 -1.35 -24.91 -17.44
N ALA A 28 -0.54 -23.91 -17.80
CA ALA A 28 0.91 -23.93 -17.62
C ALA A 28 1.30 -24.08 -16.14
N ARG A 29 0.54 -23.46 -15.23
CA ARG A 29 0.72 -23.61 -13.77
C ARG A 29 0.37 -24.99 -13.26
N ALA A 30 -0.75 -25.55 -13.73
CA ALA A 30 -1.16 -26.90 -13.34
C ALA A 30 -0.09 -27.95 -13.68
N HIS A 31 0.68 -27.73 -14.75
CA HIS A 31 1.82 -28.57 -15.09
C HIS A 31 3.00 -28.42 -14.12
N VAL A 32 3.31 -27.20 -13.69
CA VAL A 32 4.44 -26.94 -12.76
C VAL A 32 4.14 -27.44 -11.33
N HIS A 33 2.89 -27.34 -10.88
CA HIS A 33 2.49 -27.76 -9.52
C HIS A 33 2.25 -29.26 -9.37
N ARG A 34 2.32 -30.06 -10.44
CA ARG A 34 2.18 -31.52 -10.34
C ARG A 34 3.40 -32.18 -9.69
N ASP A 35 4.56 -31.52 -9.69
CA ASP A 35 5.82 -32.06 -9.18
C ASP A 35 6.17 -31.61 -7.75
N HIS A 36 5.48 -30.62 -7.18
CA HIS A 36 5.72 -30.12 -5.83
C HIS A 36 4.40 -30.05 -5.06
N THR A 37 4.36 -30.68 -3.87
CA THR A 37 3.21 -30.75 -2.97
C THR A 37 2.43 -29.42 -2.92
N ALA A 38 1.21 -29.47 -3.44
CA ALA A 38 0.33 -28.34 -3.71
C ALA A 38 0.07 -27.45 -2.48
N ALA A 39 0.91 -26.44 -2.29
CA ALA A 39 0.51 -25.26 -1.55
C ALA A 39 -0.32 -24.41 -2.52
N ASP A 40 -1.59 -24.22 -2.19
CA ASP A 40 -2.51 -23.32 -2.88
C ASP A 40 -1.88 -21.91 -2.89
N THR A 41 -1.25 -21.52 -4.01
CA THR A 41 -0.69 -20.18 -4.16
C THR A 41 -1.86 -19.22 -4.17
N GLY A 42 -2.10 -18.55 -3.04
CA GLY A 42 -3.26 -17.70 -2.88
C GLY A 42 -3.33 -16.59 -3.94
N VAL A 43 -4.54 -16.10 -4.21
CA VAL A 43 -4.84 -15.02 -5.19
C VAL A 43 -3.89 -13.82 -5.06
N PHE A 44 -3.50 -13.48 -3.82
CA PHE A 44 -2.56 -12.40 -3.55
C PHE A 44 -1.15 -12.67 -4.09
N GLU A 45 -0.62 -13.88 -3.90
CA GLU A 45 0.69 -14.27 -4.41
C GLU A 45 0.68 -14.27 -5.94
N GLU A 46 -0.37 -14.81 -6.56
CA GLU A 46 -0.57 -14.75 -8.00
C GLU A 46 -0.54 -13.30 -8.51
N SER A 47 -1.29 -12.42 -7.85
CA SER A 47 -1.35 -10.99 -8.20
C SER A 47 0.03 -10.32 -8.09
N LEU A 48 0.79 -10.64 -7.05
CA LEU A 48 2.14 -10.11 -6.87
C LEU A 48 3.11 -10.63 -7.96
N ARG A 49 2.98 -11.89 -8.38
CA ARG A 49 3.79 -12.46 -9.48
C ARG A 49 3.48 -11.79 -10.81
N LEU A 50 2.21 -11.50 -11.09
CA LEU A 50 1.78 -10.75 -12.26
C LEU A 50 2.35 -9.33 -12.24
N LYS A 51 2.21 -8.61 -11.12
CA LYS A 51 2.75 -7.26 -10.94
C LYS A 51 4.26 -7.20 -11.16
N ASN A 52 5.02 -8.11 -10.56
CA ASN A 52 6.48 -8.15 -10.75
C ASN A 52 6.87 -8.44 -12.21
N THR A 53 6.05 -9.23 -12.93
CA THR A 53 6.27 -9.51 -14.36
C THR A 53 5.93 -8.29 -15.22
N LEU A 54 4.86 -7.56 -14.88
CA LEU A 54 4.51 -6.29 -15.52
C LEU A 54 5.66 -5.29 -15.43
N ASP A 55 6.23 -5.09 -14.25
CA ASP A 55 7.34 -4.14 -14.05
C ASP A 55 8.57 -4.51 -14.90
N ALA A 56 8.94 -5.79 -14.90
CA ALA A 56 10.09 -6.30 -15.65
C ALA A 56 9.86 -6.17 -17.17
N CYS A 57 8.68 -6.57 -17.66
CA CYS A 57 8.33 -6.48 -19.07
C CYS A 57 8.17 -5.03 -19.54
N GLU A 58 7.67 -4.11 -18.70
CA GLU A 58 7.60 -2.69 -19.02
C GLU A 58 9.00 -2.12 -19.27
N GLN A 59 9.95 -2.44 -18.41
CA GLN A 59 11.32 -1.96 -18.57
C GLN A 59 11.99 -2.55 -19.82
N GLN A 60 11.71 -3.81 -20.14
CA GLN A 60 12.20 -4.44 -21.38
C GLN A 60 11.54 -3.85 -22.62
N ALA A 61 10.24 -3.58 -22.61
CA ALA A 61 9.51 -3.02 -23.75
C ALA A 61 10.01 -1.62 -24.14
N LYS A 62 10.55 -0.84 -23.19
CA LYS A 62 11.18 0.46 -23.47
C LYS A 62 12.44 0.35 -24.32
N SER A 63 13.22 -0.72 -24.16
CA SER A 63 14.47 -0.92 -24.91
C SER A 63 14.31 -1.83 -26.13
N SER A 64 13.35 -2.75 -26.09
CA SER A 64 13.06 -3.72 -27.14
C SER A 64 11.54 -3.90 -27.26
N PRO A 65 10.84 -2.95 -27.90
CA PRO A 65 9.39 -3.05 -28.08
C PRO A 65 9.07 -4.18 -29.07
N SER A 66 8.07 -4.99 -28.73
CA SER A 66 7.64 -6.13 -29.55
C SER A 66 6.17 -6.48 -29.29
N TRP A 67 5.58 -7.22 -30.23
CA TRP A 67 4.21 -7.74 -30.08
C TRP A 67 4.08 -8.66 -28.87
N ASP A 68 5.10 -9.49 -28.60
CA ASP A 68 5.15 -10.36 -27.44
C ASP A 68 5.14 -9.55 -26.14
N ALA A 69 5.92 -8.46 -26.08
CA ALA A 69 5.96 -7.59 -24.91
C ALA A 69 4.61 -6.91 -24.67
N LEU A 70 3.95 -6.42 -25.72
CA LEU A 70 2.60 -5.88 -25.62
C LEU A 70 1.62 -6.93 -25.10
N ALA A 71 1.65 -8.15 -25.66
CA ALA A 71 0.74 -9.22 -25.27
C ALA A 71 0.89 -9.60 -23.80
N VAL A 72 2.12 -9.74 -23.31
CA VAL A 72 2.38 -10.03 -21.89
C VAL A 72 1.88 -8.90 -21.00
N LEU A 73 2.13 -7.65 -21.35
CA LEU A 73 1.67 -6.49 -20.56
C LEU A 73 0.14 -6.45 -20.49
N VAL A 74 -0.54 -6.51 -21.63
CA VAL A 74 -2.02 -6.48 -21.72
C VAL A 74 -2.65 -7.63 -20.94
N ASN A 75 -2.17 -8.85 -21.16
CA ASN A 75 -2.77 -10.04 -20.52
C ASN A 75 -2.51 -10.04 -19.01
N CYS A 76 -1.34 -9.58 -18.55
CA CYS A 76 -1.08 -9.43 -17.12
C CYS A 76 -1.97 -8.38 -16.47
N GLU A 77 -2.18 -7.20 -17.08
CA GLU A 77 -3.08 -6.17 -16.53
C GLU A 77 -4.53 -6.70 -16.44
N TYR A 78 -5.01 -7.34 -17.51
CA TYR A 78 -6.33 -7.94 -17.53
C TYR A 78 -6.48 -9.02 -16.44
N ARG A 79 -5.51 -9.94 -16.31
CA ARG A 79 -5.55 -10.99 -15.28
C ARG A 79 -5.49 -10.41 -13.88
N LEU A 80 -4.62 -9.43 -13.64
CA LEU A 80 -4.47 -8.76 -12.34
C LEU A 80 -5.80 -8.12 -11.91
N TYR A 81 -6.50 -7.47 -12.85
CA TYR A 81 -7.82 -6.91 -12.60
C TYR A 81 -8.86 -8.01 -12.28
N VAL A 82 -8.96 -9.06 -13.12
CA VAL A 82 -9.92 -10.15 -12.94
C VAL A 82 -9.77 -10.87 -11.60
N LEU A 83 -8.53 -11.09 -11.14
CA LEU A 83 -8.25 -11.70 -9.84
C LEU A 83 -8.78 -10.89 -8.66
N ASN A 84 -8.86 -9.57 -8.82
CA ASN A 84 -9.24 -8.64 -7.76
C ASN A 84 -10.60 -7.95 -8.03
N GLN A 85 -11.36 -8.41 -9.03
CA GLN A 85 -12.61 -7.76 -9.47
C GLN A 85 -13.72 -7.78 -8.40
N THR A 86 -13.67 -8.77 -7.50
CA THR A 86 -14.65 -8.91 -6.41
C THR A 86 -14.35 -7.96 -5.25
N THR A 87 -13.13 -7.44 -5.18
CA THR A 87 -12.72 -6.46 -4.17
C THR A 87 -13.21 -5.08 -4.61
N PRO A 88 -13.97 -4.35 -3.76
CA PRO A 88 -14.34 -2.98 -4.05
C PRO A 88 -13.10 -2.17 -4.46
N LEU A 89 -13.22 -1.35 -5.51
CA LEU A 89 -12.10 -0.61 -6.11
C LEU A 89 -11.29 0.19 -5.07
N ARG A 90 -11.99 0.83 -4.11
CA ARG A 90 -11.40 1.56 -2.98
C ARG A 90 -10.44 0.71 -2.15
N ASN A 91 -10.74 -0.59 -1.99
CA ASN A 91 -9.98 -1.51 -1.15
C ASN A 91 -9.06 -2.41 -1.99
N ASN A 92 -8.91 -2.14 -3.28
CA ASN A 92 -8.12 -2.97 -4.18
C ASN A 92 -6.62 -2.69 -3.97
N PRO A 93 -5.81 -3.71 -3.60
CA PRO A 93 -4.39 -3.52 -3.27
C PRO A 93 -3.53 -3.07 -4.45
N PHE A 94 -4.05 -3.12 -5.69
CA PHE A 94 -3.34 -2.72 -6.91
C PHE A 94 -3.88 -1.43 -7.51
N LEU A 95 -4.77 -0.71 -6.82
CA LEU A 95 -5.28 0.57 -7.32
C LEU A 95 -4.15 1.61 -7.51
N SER A 96 -3.21 1.71 -6.57
CA SER A 96 -2.06 2.62 -6.68
C SER A 96 -1.25 2.33 -7.94
N HIS A 97 -0.94 1.06 -8.21
CA HIS A 97 -0.24 0.63 -9.42
C HIS A 97 -0.92 1.13 -10.70
N TRP A 98 -2.24 0.96 -10.82
CA TRP A 98 -2.97 1.41 -12.02
C TRP A 98 -3.01 2.93 -12.16
N VAL A 99 -3.19 3.66 -11.05
CA VAL A 99 -3.18 5.13 -11.04
C VAL A 99 -1.81 5.66 -11.46
N GLU A 100 -0.73 5.13 -10.86
CA GLU A 100 0.65 5.48 -11.22
C GLU A 100 0.96 5.16 -12.68
N ALA A 101 0.52 4.00 -13.18
CA ALA A 101 0.70 3.60 -14.57
C ALA A 101 0.02 4.60 -15.52
N VAL A 102 -1.21 5.03 -15.25
CA VAL A 102 -1.90 6.02 -16.10
C VAL A 102 -1.20 7.38 -16.05
N GLN A 103 -0.75 7.85 -14.88
CA GLN A 103 0.01 9.11 -14.76
C GLN A 103 1.32 9.06 -15.54
N ARG A 104 2.08 7.98 -15.37
CA ARG A 104 3.39 7.79 -16.00
C ARG A 104 3.27 7.66 -17.52
N LEU A 105 2.36 6.82 -18.01
CA LEU A 105 2.19 6.54 -19.44
C LEU A 105 1.47 7.66 -20.19
N GLY A 106 0.72 8.51 -19.48
CA GLY A 106 0.04 9.67 -20.07
C GLY A 106 0.94 10.86 -20.34
N THR A 107 2.20 10.85 -19.88
CA THR A 107 3.16 11.92 -20.16
C THR A 107 3.70 11.75 -21.57
N PRO A 108 3.47 12.70 -22.51
CA PRO A 108 3.93 12.55 -23.88
C PRO A 108 5.45 12.48 -23.91
N ALA A 109 5.98 11.37 -24.44
CA ALA A 109 7.39 11.27 -24.76
C ALA A 109 7.73 12.34 -25.82
N ALA A 110 8.86 13.03 -25.65
CA ALA A 110 9.33 14.00 -26.64
C ALA A 110 9.42 13.32 -28.01
N GLN A 111 8.66 13.85 -28.98
CA GLN A 111 8.47 13.30 -30.33
C GLN A 111 9.78 12.74 -30.90
N ARG A 112 9.78 11.44 -31.22
CA ARG A 112 10.85 10.79 -31.99
C ARG A 112 10.32 10.44 -33.37
N ASP A 113 11.21 10.59 -34.36
CA ASP A 113 10.93 10.44 -35.77
C ASP A 113 10.31 9.08 -36.12
N ALA A 114 9.32 9.10 -37.00
CA ALA A 114 8.57 7.93 -37.43
C ALA A 114 9.49 6.90 -38.11
N ASN A 115 9.64 5.74 -37.47
CA ASN A 115 10.33 4.60 -38.06
C ASN A 115 9.36 3.85 -38.98
N THR A 116 9.75 3.59 -40.22
CA THR A 116 8.91 3.01 -41.29
C THR A 116 8.90 1.48 -41.32
N ASP A 117 9.53 0.82 -40.34
CA ASP A 117 9.58 -0.63 -40.28
C ASP A 117 8.47 -1.10 -39.34
N GLY A 118 7.59 -2.00 -39.80
CA GLY A 118 6.32 -2.40 -39.15
C GLY A 118 6.40 -3.07 -37.76
N SER A 119 7.48 -2.82 -37.03
CA SER A 119 7.64 -3.04 -35.60
C SER A 119 6.80 -2.04 -34.79
N ILE A 120 6.16 -2.54 -33.73
CA ILE A 120 5.45 -1.72 -32.76
C ILE A 120 6.43 -0.81 -32.00
N LEU A 121 6.05 0.45 -31.79
CA LEU A 121 6.82 1.43 -31.06
C LEU A 121 6.54 1.36 -29.54
N SER A 122 7.51 1.76 -28.72
CA SER A 122 7.35 1.80 -27.25
C SER A 122 6.20 2.73 -26.81
N ASP A 123 5.98 3.83 -27.54
CA ASP A 123 4.91 4.79 -27.25
C ASP A 123 3.53 4.21 -27.58
N GLU A 124 3.45 3.35 -28.59
CA GLU A 124 2.23 2.63 -28.95
C GLU A 124 1.89 1.58 -27.89
N ILE A 125 2.88 0.82 -27.40
CA ILE A 125 2.70 -0.10 -26.26
C ILE A 125 2.17 0.65 -25.04
N SER A 126 2.76 1.81 -24.74
CA SER A 126 2.36 2.68 -23.64
C SER A 126 0.92 3.17 -23.78
N THR A 127 0.53 3.55 -25.00
CA THR A 127 -0.83 4.01 -25.34
C THR A 127 -1.85 2.90 -25.15
N VAL A 128 -1.59 1.70 -25.70
CA VAL A 128 -2.49 0.55 -25.57
C VAL A 128 -2.69 0.16 -24.12
N ARG A 129 -1.58 0.08 -23.35
CA ARG A 129 -1.64 -0.26 -21.93
C ARG A 129 -2.40 0.78 -21.12
N MET A 130 -2.14 2.07 -21.34
CA MET A 130 -2.83 3.14 -20.65
C MET A 130 -4.35 3.11 -20.91
N GLU A 131 -4.77 3.03 -22.19
CA GLU A 131 -6.19 3.01 -22.52
C GLU A 131 -6.90 1.74 -22.02
N LEU A 132 -6.22 0.59 -22.02
CA LEU A 132 -6.75 -0.63 -21.39
C LEU A 132 -6.99 -0.43 -19.89
N ILE A 133 -6.02 0.13 -19.16
CA ILE A 133 -6.14 0.37 -17.72
C ILE A 133 -7.31 1.33 -17.43
N LYS A 134 -7.39 2.45 -18.18
CA LYS A 134 -8.51 3.40 -18.06
C LYS A 134 -9.86 2.69 -18.25
N ALA A 135 -9.95 1.89 -19.31
CA ALA A 135 -11.17 1.19 -19.68
C ALA A 135 -11.54 0.10 -18.65
N LEU A 136 -10.56 -0.61 -18.07
CA LEU A 136 -10.78 -1.57 -16.98
C LEU A 136 -11.32 -0.89 -15.71
N LEU A 137 -10.68 0.20 -15.27
CA LEU A 137 -11.08 0.96 -14.08
C LEU A 137 -12.49 1.57 -14.22
N GLN A 138 -12.87 1.99 -15.43
CA GLN A 138 -14.21 2.52 -15.71
C GLN A 138 -15.26 1.43 -15.96
N SER A 139 -14.83 0.22 -16.36
CA SER A 139 -15.77 -0.86 -16.67
C SER A 139 -16.40 -1.43 -15.42
N ARG A 140 -17.70 -1.69 -15.48
CA ARG A 140 -18.41 -2.54 -14.51
C ARG A 140 -18.35 -4.03 -14.89
N ASN A 141 -17.84 -4.34 -16.08
CA ASN A 141 -17.84 -5.68 -16.64
C ASN A 141 -16.53 -5.97 -17.40
N PRO A 142 -15.56 -6.68 -16.80
CA PRO A 142 -14.30 -7.02 -17.47
C PRO A 142 -14.48 -8.02 -18.62
N SER A 143 -15.62 -8.71 -18.73
CA SER A 143 -15.88 -9.65 -19.82
C SER A 143 -15.87 -9.00 -21.20
N GLN A 144 -16.01 -7.67 -21.29
CA GLN A 144 -15.88 -6.96 -22.57
C GLN A 144 -14.47 -7.07 -23.17
N PHE A 145 -13.44 -7.20 -22.32
CA PHE A 145 -12.05 -7.35 -22.76
C PHE A 145 -11.63 -8.81 -22.90
N ALA A 146 -12.39 -9.75 -22.33
CA ALA A 146 -12.11 -11.18 -22.40
C ALA A 146 -11.87 -11.67 -23.84
N ARG A 147 -12.66 -11.16 -24.78
CA ARG A 147 -12.64 -11.53 -26.21
C ARG A 147 -11.68 -10.70 -27.06
N ALA A 148 -11.09 -9.64 -26.50
CA ALA A 148 -10.15 -8.80 -27.23
C ALA A 148 -8.76 -9.43 -27.21
N SER A 149 -8.05 -9.42 -28.34
CA SER A 149 -6.63 -9.73 -28.39
C SER A 149 -5.77 -8.47 -28.24
N PRO A 150 -4.50 -8.58 -27.82
CA PRO A 150 -3.57 -7.46 -27.81
C PRO A 150 -3.49 -6.71 -29.15
N ARG A 151 -3.53 -7.42 -30.29
CA ARG A 151 -3.55 -6.81 -31.63
C ARG A 151 -4.83 -6.05 -31.91
N GLN A 152 -5.98 -6.56 -31.46
CA GLN A 152 -7.25 -5.83 -31.58
C GLN A 152 -7.26 -4.56 -30.71
N LEU A 153 -6.73 -4.63 -29.49
CA LEU A 153 -6.60 -3.47 -28.61
C LEU A 153 -5.65 -2.42 -29.19
N TYR A 154 -4.54 -2.86 -29.80
CA TYR A 154 -3.65 -1.98 -30.57
C TYR A 154 -4.40 -1.26 -31.69
N ASN A 155 -5.12 -2.00 -32.55
CA ASN A 155 -5.87 -1.40 -33.64
C ASN A 155 -6.91 -0.40 -33.13
N ASN A 156 -7.57 -0.69 -32.02
CA ASN A 156 -8.57 0.22 -31.45
C ASN A 156 -7.94 1.51 -30.90
N TYR A 157 -6.87 1.41 -30.13
CA TYR A 157 -6.32 2.54 -29.38
C TYR A 157 -5.26 3.35 -30.14
N VAL A 158 -4.52 2.71 -31.04
CA VAL A 158 -3.43 3.35 -31.81
C VAL A 158 -3.92 3.73 -33.21
N GLU A 159 -4.39 2.76 -34.00
CA GLU A 159 -4.81 3.00 -35.39
C GLU A 159 -6.12 3.79 -35.48
N LEU A 160 -7.14 3.36 -34.73
CA LEU A 160 -8.47 4.00 -34.70
C LEU A 160 -8.56 5.14 -33.68
N ARG A 161 -7.53 5.32 -32.84
CA ARG A 161 -7.44 6.38 -31.81
C ARG A 161 -8.67 6.47 -30.90
N GLN A 162 -9.24 5.32 -30.52
CA GLN A 162 -10.38 5.27 -29.60
C GLN A 162 -9.92 5.59 -28.18
N THR A 163 -9.87 6.87 -27.82
CA THR A 163 -9.49 7.29 -26.46
C THR A 163 -10.69 7.46 -25.56
N SER A 164 -10.50 7.17 -24.28
CA SER A 164 -11.52 7.33 -23.24
C SER A 164 -11.28 8.58 -22.41
N LEU A 165 -12.35 9.34 -22.11
CA LEU A 165 -12.28 10.41 -21.12
C LEU A 165 -12.11 9.78 -19.74
N PHE A 166 -10.98 10.02 -19.08
CA PHE A 166 -10.63 9.38 -17.82
C PHE A 166 -10.34 10.41 -16.73
N ASN A 167 -11.21 10.48 -15.72
CA ASN A 167 -11.01 11.35 -14.57
C ASN A 167 -10.17 10.66 -13.50
N ILE A 168 -8.85 10.79 -13.62
CA ILE A 168 -7.90 10.19 -12.68
C ILE A 168 -8.05 10.69 -11.24
N ARG A 169 -8.53 11.92 -11.04
CA ARG A 169 -8.73 12.50 -9.70
C ARG A 169 -9.67 11.67 -8.84
N THR A 170 -10.66 11.00 -9.45
CA THR A 170 -11.58 10.13 -8.73
C THR A 170 -10.85 9.00 -8.01
N TYR A 171 -9.83 8.42 -8.65
CA TYR A 171 -9.06 7.30 -8.13
C TYR A 171 -7.93 7.78 -7.21
N VAL A 172 -7.32 8.93 -7.51
CA VAL A 172 -6.37 9.59 -6.59
C VAL A 172 -7.03 9.88 -5.26
N ARG A 173 -8.25 10.45 -5.26
CA ARG A 173 -9.00 10.71 -4.02
C ARG A 173 -9.29 9.44 -3.23
N MET A 174 -9.59 8.31 -3.90
CA MET A 174 -9.73 7.03 -3.20
C MET A 174 -8.44 6.64 -2.47
N LEU A 175 -7.27 6.82 -3.11
CA LEU A 175 -5.98 6.52 -2.48
C LEU A 175 -5.63 7.49 -1.34
N GLU A 176 -5.99 8.76 -1.46
CA GLU A 176 -5.82 9.77 -0.40
C GLU A 176 -6.72 9.49 0.81
N GLU A 177 -7.98 9.07 0.58
CA GLU A 177 -8.92 8.69 1.64
C GLU A 177 -8.43 7.45 2.42
N GLU A 178 -7.79 6.50 1.75
CA GLU A 178 -7.18 5.32 2.38
C GLU A 178 -5.80 5.60 3.01
N GLY A 179 -5.30 6.84 2.92
CA GLY A 179 -4.00 7.23 3.46
C GLY A 179 -2.80 6.63 2.72
N ILE A 180 -3.00 6.16 1.47
CA ILE A 180 -1.93 5.66 0.60
C ILE A 180 -1.20 6.84 -0.06
N TYR A 181 -1.94 7.90 -0.43
CA TYR A 181 -1.39 9.14 -0.99
C TYR A 181 -1.52 10.30 -0.01
N GLU A 182 -0.59 11.25 -0.08
CA GLU A 182 -0.73 12.56 0.56
C GLU A 182 -1.85 13.34 -0.13
N ARG A 183 -2.68 14.04 0.66
CA ARG A 183 -3.77 14.85 0.10
C ARG A 183 -3.20 15.97 -0.75
N THR A 184 -3.55 15.96 -2.03
CA THR A 184 -3.25 17.07 -2.94
C THR A 184 -3.98 18.32 -2.42
N PRO A 185 -3.28 19.43 -2.14
CA PRO A 185 -3.94 20.68 -1.77
C PRO A 185 -4.94 21.04 -2.87
N GLU A 186 -6.23 21.14 -2.54
CA GLU A 186 -7.21 21.57 -3.52
C GLU A 186 -6.86 23.00 -3.96
N PRO A 187 -6.75 23.27 -5.27
CA PRO A 187 -6.47 24.63 -5.73
C PRO A 187 -7.62 25.51 -5.27
N ASP A 188 -7.27 26.51 -4.45
CA ASP A 188 -8.17 27.48 -3.85
C ASP A 188 -9.23 27.93 -4.87
N SER A 189 -10.43 27.36 -4.77
CA SER A 189 -11.59 27.94 -5.41
C SER A 189 -11.97 29.12 -4.54
N ASP A 190 -11.81 30.34 -5.09
CA ASP A 190 -12.15 31.65 -4.52
C ASP A 190 -13.57 31.67 -3.89
N SER A 191 -13.71 31.05 -2.73
CA SER A 191 -14.83 31.21 -1.82
C SER A 191 -14.29 31.94 -0.60
N PRO A 192 -14.75 33.17 -0.34
CA PRO A 192 -14.34 33.88 0.86
C PRO A 192 -14.91 33.14 2.07
N GLU A 193 -14.03 32.90 3.04
CA GLU A 193 -14.36 32.51 4.41
C GLU A 193 -15.00 31.12 4.61
N SER A 194 -14.17 30.09 4.76
CA SER A 194 -13.94 29.46 6.08
C SER A 194 -13.09 28.18 6.01
N THR A 195 -12.03 28.17 6.82
CA THR A 195 -11.39 26.99 7.45
C THR A 195 -10.56 26.02 6.59
N SER A 196 -9.36 26.45 6.18
CA SER A 196 -8.24 25.58 5.78
C SER A 196 -6.93 26.00 6.46
N THR A 197 -6.93 26.10 7.79
CA THR A 197 -5.71 26.28 8.62
C THR A 197 -5.36 25.06 9.47
N ALA A 198 -6.15 23.98 9.43
CA ALA A 198 -6.03 22.90 10.42
C ALA A 198 -4.81 21.99 10.24
N SER A 199 -4.34 21.70 9.01
CA SER A 199 -3.23 20.75 8.80
C SER A 199 -1.85 21.36 9.07
N ASP A 200 -1.60 22.58 8.61
CA ASP A 200 -0.36 23.31 8.93
C ASP A 200 -0.31 23.68 10.42
N ASN A 201 -1.46 23.98 11.02
CA ASN A 201 -1.52 24.19 12.47
C ASN A 201 -1.18 22.91 13.25
N LYS A 202 -1.62 21.72 12.82
CA LYS A 202 -1.32 20.47 13.53
C LYS A 202 0.17 20.11 13.53
N LEU A 203 0.86 20.27 12.41
CA LEU A 203 2.31 20.05 12.33
C LEU A 203 3.07 21.05 13.22
N ASN A 204 2.70 22.33 13.13
CA ASN A 204 3.28 23.37 13.96
C ASN A 204 2.94 23.19 15.46
N GLU A 205 1.74 22.71 15.78
CA GLU A 205 1.30 22.38 17.13
C GLU A 205 2.10 21.21 17.69
N PHE A 206 2.29 20.14 16.92
CA PHE A 206 3.11 19.00 17.35
C PHE A 206 4.58 19.39 17.55
N GLN A 207 5.14 20.27 16.71
CA GLN A 207 6.49 20.79 16.90
C GLN A 207 6.62 21.65 18.17
N ARG A 208 5.64 22.52 18.44
CA ARG A 208 5.59 23.29 19.68
C ARG A 208 5.45 22.39 20.90
N TRP A 209 4.59 21.38 20.82
CA TRP A 209 4.43 20.36 21.86
C TRP A 209 5.74 19.59 22.08
N LYS A 210 6.45 19.18 21.02
CA LYS A 210 7.75 18.50 21.09
C LYS A 210 8.79 19.33 21.85
N LEU A 211 8.91 20.62 21.54
CA LEU A 211 9.82 21.53 22.24
C LEU A 211 9.41 21.70 23.71
N GLY A 212 8.11 21.85 23.98
CA GLY A 212 7.58 21.91 25.35
C GLY A 212 7.82 20.62 26.14
N MET A 213 7.73 19.46 25.49
CA MET A 213 8.01 18.16 26.09
C MET A 213 9.49 18.02 26.45
N LEU A 214 10.42 18.40 25.56
CA LEU A 214 11.85 18.40 25.84
C LEU A 214 12.19 19.31 27.04
N SER A 215 11.62 20.52 27.08
CA SER A 215 11.80 21.41 28.23
C SER A 215 11.25 20.81 29.53
N ARG A 216 10.08 20.13 29.48
CA ARG A 216 9.50 19.48 30.67
C ARG A 216 10.29 18.24 31.11
N LEU A 217 10.93 17.51 30.20
CA LEU A 217 11.83 16.43 30.58
C LEU A 217 13.03 16.95 31.40
N GLU A 218 13.49 18.17 31.14
CA GLU A 218 14.57 18.80 31.90
C GLU A 218 14.10 19.34 33.27
N THR A 219 12.90 19.92 33.34
CA THR A 219 12.42 20.60 34.56
C THR A 219 11.55 19.72 35.46
N GLU A 220 10.73 18.84 34.89
CA GLU A 220 9.69 18.04 35.55
C GLU A 220 9.64 16.61 34.97
N PRO A 221 10.73 15.83 35.09
CA PRO A 221 10.90 14.55 34.38
C PRO A 221 9.81 13.52 34.69
N GLU A 222 9.31 13.45 35.92
CA GLU A 222 8.28 12.48 36.32
C GLU A 222 6.96 12.70 35.57
N HIS A 223 6.52 13.96 35.45
CA HIS A 223 5.28 14.32 34.75
C HIS A 223 5.44 14.14 33.23
N ALA A 224 6.60 14.54 32.70
CA ALA A 224 6.91 14.38 31.29
C ALA A 224 6.96 12.89 30.89
N VAL A 225 7.58 12.03 31.72
CA VAL A 225 7.59 10.58 31.50
C VAL A 225 6.19 9.99 31.51
N ALA A 226 5.34 10.39 32.47
CA ALA A 226 3.95 9.95 32.48
C ALA A 226 3.19 10.34 31.20
N GLU A 227 3.46 11.51 30.63
CA GLU A 227 2.87 11.93 29.35
C GLU A 227 3.47 11.15 28.16
N LEU A 228 4.78 10.86 28.16
CA LEU A 228 5.44 10.05 27.12
C LEU A 228 4.87 8.62 27.03
N THR A 229 4.51 8.02 28.17
CA THR A 229 3.93 6.67 28.20
C THR A 229 2.49 6.61 27.69
N HIS A 230 1.81 7.75 27.60
CA HIS A 230 0.41 7.86 27.15
C HIS A 230 0.27 8.56 25.79
N LEU A 231 1.36 8.64 25.01
CA LEU A 231 1.28 9.22 23.68
C LEU A 231 0.36 8.42 22.76
N PRO A 232 -0.35 9.09 21.84
CA PRO A 232 -1.18 8.40 20.86
C PRO A 232 -0.31 7.55 19.92
N LEU A 233 -0.85 6.42 19.48
CA LEU A 233 -0.18 5.49 18.56
C LEU A 233 -0.20 6.04 17.12
N GLU A 234 0.51 7.14 16.91
CA GLU A 234 0.65 7.85 15.64
C GLU A 234 2.12 7.92 15.21
N LEU A 235 2.38 8.09 13.91
CA LEU A 235 3.74 8.13 13.36
C LEU A 235 4.59 9.26 13.98
N SER A 236 3.99 10.41 14.27
CA SER A 236 4.66 11.57 14.90
C SER A 236 5.16 11.25 16.31
N SER A 237 4.33 10.61 17.13
CA SER A 237 4.70 10.15 18.48
C SER A 237 5.80 9.09 18.43
N LEU A 238 5.68 8.11 17.52
CA LEU A 238 6.66 7.03 17.37
C LEU A 238 8.02 7.53 16.89
N ASP A 239 8.03 8.50 15.96
CA ASP A 239 9.25 9.17 15.49
C ASP A 239 9.90 9.98 16.62
N PHE A 240 9.10 10.68 17.42
CA PHE A 240 9.61 11.43 18.57
C PHE A 240 10.24 10.50 19.62
N LEU A 241 9.57 9.42 20.03
CA LEU A 241 10.15 8.42 20.94
C LEU A 241 11.43 7.80 20.36
N THR A 242 11.42 7.48 19.07
CA THR A 242 12.60 6.96 18.36
C THR A 242 13.76 7.96 18.41
N THR A 243 13.48 9.26 18.24
CA THR A 243 14.48 10.34 18.30
C THR A 243 15.08 10.43 19.70
N LEU A 244 14.26 10.43 20.75
CA LEU A 244 14.72 10.47 22.15
C LEU A 244 15.68 9.32 22.48
N LEU A 245 15.43 8.13 21.93
CA LEU A 245 16.30 6.97 22.13
C LEU A 245 17.60 7.04 21.32
N GLN A 246 17.52 7.47 20.07
CA GLN A 246 18.70 7.60 19.18
C GLN A 246 19.66 8.67 19.65
N GLU A 247 19.14 9.81 20.11
CA GLU A 247 19.93 10.93 20.62
C GLU A 247 20.37 10.73 22.08
N HIS A 248 20.00 9.61 22.70
CA HIS A 248 20.23 9.31 24.11
C HIS A 248 19.72 10.40 25.07
N THR A 249 18.67 11.13 24.68
CA THR A 249 18.14 12.27 25.42
C THR A 249 17.63 11.85 26.80
N LEU A 250 16.94 10.72 26.90
CA LEU A 250 16.44 10.20 28.18
C LEU A 250 17.61 9.85 29.11
N GLN A 251 18.62 9.13 28.61
CA GLN A 251 19.79 8.78 29.40
C GLN A 251 20.58 10.02 29.85
N ALA A 252 20.71 11.04 29.00
CA ALA A 252 21.37 12.30 29.33
C ALA A 252 20.68 13.03 30.50
N LEU A 253 19.38 12.83 30.66
CA LEU A 253 18.57 13.38 31.76
C LEU A 253 18.43 12.41 32.95
N ASN A 254 19.24 11.34 33.00
CA ASN A 254 19.18 10.28 34.02
C ASN A 254 17.82 9.54 34.09
N ILE A 255 17.11 9.45 32.96
CA ILE A 255 15.87 8.69 32.82
C ILE A 255 16.20 7.35 32.15
N GLU A 256 15.79 6.24 32.75
CA GLU A 256 15.98 4.92 32.16
C GLU A 256 14.97 4.71 31.01
N PRO A 257 15.42 4.49 29.75
CA PRO A 257 14.52 4.45 28.60
C PRO A 257 13.67 3.17 28.54
N ALA A 258 14.19 2.05 29.02
CA ALA A 258 13.52 0.75 28.97
C ALA A 258 12.11 0.75 29.60
N PRO A 259 11.92 1.18 30.88
CA PRO A 259 10.60 1.21 31.48
C PRO A 259 9.64 2.18 30.77
N VAL A 260 10.12 3.33 30.29
CA VAL A 260 9.28 4.30 29.56
C VAL A 260 8.72 3.70 28.28
N ILE A 261 9.54 3.00 27.50
CA ILE A 261 9.11 2.38 26.25
C ILE A 261 8.24 1.16 26.50
N ALA A 262 8.55 0.33 27.51
CA ALA A 262 7.69 -0.78 27.89
C ALA A 262 6.29 -0.30 28.30
N ASP A 263 6.21 0.73 29.14
CA ASP A 263 4.93 1.32 29.57
C ASP A 263 4.15 1.95 28.40
N PHE A 264 4.83 2.62 27.47
CA PHE A 264 4.21 3.10 26.23
C PHE A 264 3.63 1.95 25.39
N ILE A 265 4.38 0.87 25.18
CA ILE A 265 3.91 -0.30 24.41
C ILE A 265 2.70 -0.93 25.11
N GLN A 266 2.75 -1.07 26.43
CA GLN A 266 1.64 -1.58 27.24
C GLN A 266 0.39 -0.71 27.12
N HIS A 267 0.54 0.62 27.18
CA HIS A 267 -0.56 1.55 26.94
C HIS A 267 -1.15 1.40 25.53
N ALA A 268 -0.30 1.38 24.50
CA ALA A 268 -0.71 1.21 23.11
C ALA A 268 -1.43 -0.14 22.86
N LEU A 269 -0.99 -1.23 23.51
CA LEU A 269 -1.66 -2.53 23.45
C LEU A 269 -3.07 -2.48 24.04
N ARG A 270 -3.28 -1.77 25.15
CA ARG A 270 -4.60 -1.58 25.77
C ARG A 270 -5.53 -0.76 24.86
N MET A 271 -5.03 0.33 24.27
CA MET A 271 -5.80 1.11 23.29
C MET A 271 -6.19 0.25 22.07
N THR A 272 -5.24 -0.53 21.55
CA THR A 272 -5.46 -1.42 20.41
C THR A 272 -6.48 -2.52 20.72
N GLU A 273 -6.52 -3.01 21.96
CA GLU A 273 -7.56 -3.95 22.40
C GLU A 273 -8.95 -3.30 22.38
N GLN A 274 -9.06 -2.07 22.88
CA GLN A 274 -10.32 -1.33 22.89
C GLN A 274 -10.87 -1.09 21.48
N MET A 275 -10.01 -0.82 20.48
CA MET A 275 -10.40 -0.69 19.08
C MET A 275 -11.07 -1.96 18.51
N GLY A 276 -10.71 -3.14 19.02
CA GLY A 276 -11.28 -4.41 18.57
C GLY A 276 -12.64 -4.76 19.19
N ARG A 277 -13.01 -4.10 20.30
CA ARG A 277 -14.31 -4.28 20.95
C ARG A 277 -15.34 -3.49 20.13
N GLY A 278 -16.24 -4.19 19.45
CA GLY A 278 -17.27 -3.53 18.64
C GLY A 278 -18.15 -2.59 19.50
N PRO A 279 -18.81 -1.59 18.90
CA PRO A 279 -19.58 -0.56 19.60
C PRO A 279 -20.82 -1.05 20.39
N GLY A 280 -20.96 -2.35 20.67
CA GLY A 280 -22.13 -2.96 21.31
C GLY A 280 -21.88 -3.85 22.52
N GLU A 281 -20.62 -4.04 22.97
CA GLU A 281 -20.33 -4.94 24.11
C GLU A 281 -20.13 -4.23 25.46
N THR A 282 -19.94 -2.91 25.46
CA THR A 282 -19.93 -2.11 26.69
C THR A 282 -21.33 -1.62 26.99
N GLY A 283 -21.97 -2.29 27.96
CA GLY A 283 -23.30 -1.94 28.46
C GLY A 283 -23.44 -0.47 28.80
N ALA A 284 -24.65 0.04 28.57
CA ALA A 284 -25.12 1.38 28.83
C ALA A 284 -24.54 2.01 30.10
N ALA A 285 -23.50 2.82 29.94
CA ALA A 285 -23.07 3.80 30.92
C ALA A 285 -22.85 5.11 30.17
N GLU A 286 -23.72 6.07 30.45
CA GLU A 286 -23.67 7.44 29.96
C GLU A 286 -22.33 8.05 30.39
N SER A 287 -21.40 8.21 29.46
CA SER A 287 -20.15 8.92 29.68
C SER A 287 -19.78 9.65 28.40
N GLU A 288 -19.24 10.85 28.60
CA GLU A 288 -19.07 11.95 27.64
C GLU A 288 -18.49 11.59 26.26
N PRO A 289 -18.72 12.44 25.23
CA PRO A 289 -18.23 12.22 23.87
C PRO A 289 -16.71 12.35 23.81
N GLU A 290 -16.00 11.25 24.11
CA GLU A 290 -14.61 11.11 23.72
C GLU A 290 -14.50 11.12 22.18
N PRO A 291 -13.37 11.64 21.64
CA PRO A 291 -13.14 11.71 20.20
C PRO A 291 -13.35 10.32 19.59
N MET A 292 -14.16 10.26 18.51
CA MET A 292 -14.46 9.04 17.74
C MET A 292 -13.16 8.33 17.33
N LEU A 293 -12.66 7.46 18.21
CA LEU A 293 -11.62 6.51 17.89
C LEU A 293 -12.20 5.61 16.79
N GLU A 294 -11.48 5.50 15.68
CA GLU A 294 -11.81 4.56 14.63
C GLU A 294 -11.90 3.17 15.27
N SER A 295 -13.11 2.62 15.32
CA SER A 295 -13.39 1.33 15.94
C SER A 295 -13.52 0.24 14.87
N GLY A 296 -13.15 -0.99 15.22
CA GLY A 296 -13.25 -2.16 14.36
C GLY A 296 -11.91 -2.88 14.15
N ARG A 297 -12.03 -4.10 13.61
CA ARG A 297 -10.86 -4.98 13.36
C ARG A 297 -9.82 -4.36 12.44
N GLU A 298 -10.23 -3.48 11.53
CA GLU A 298 -9.31 -2.81 10.62
C GLU A 298 -8.46 -1.76 11.33
N ALA A 299 -9.07 -0.90 12.15
CA ALA A 299 -8.34 0.06 13.00
C ALA A 299 -7.39 -0.67 13.97
N GLN A 300 -7.87 -1.74 14.62
CA GLN A 300 -7.03 -2.60 15.46
C GLN A 300 -5.85 -3.19 14.66
N THR A 301 -6.08 -3.67 13.44
CA THR A 301 -5.01 -4.22 12.59
C THR A 301 -3.98 -3.16 12.22
N ARG A 302 -4.42 -1.94 11.88
CA ARG A 302 -3.51 -0.81 11.58
C ARG A 302 -2.66 -0.43 12.80
N ALA A 303 -3.29 -0.32 13.97
CA ALA A 303 -2.61 -0.05 15.24
C ALA A 303 -1.53 -1.11 15.54
N VAL A 304 -1.86 -2.40 15.44
CA VAL A 304 -0.88 -3.49 15.61
C VAL A 304 0.29 -3.34 14.63
N LYS A 305 0.02 -3.04 13.35
CA LYS A 305 1.07 -2.86 12.34
C LYS A 305 2.03 -1.71 12.68
N LEU A 306 1.51 -0.57 13.15
CA LEU A 306 2.33 0.56 13.60
C LEU A 306 3.21 0.17 14.80
N LEU A 307 2.64 -0.54 15.78
CA LEU A 307 3.37 -1.00 16.95
C LEU A 307 4.49 -1.99 16.57
N LEU A 308 4.21 -2.93 15.65
CA LEU A 308 5.22 -3.86 15.11
C LEU A 308 6.35 -3.13 14.36
N LEU A 309 6.01 -2.09 13.58
CA LEU A 309 7.02 -1.28 12.90
C LEU A 309 7.94 -0.58 13.90
N PHE A 310 7.35 0.01 14.95
CA PHE A 310 8.11 0.64 16.03
C PHE A 310 9.03 -0.36 16.73
N MET A 311 8.52 -1.49 17.23
CA MET A 311 9.34 -2.51 17.90
C MET A 311 10.43 -3.08 17.00
N ARG A 312 10.13 -3.33 15.72
CA ARG A 312 11.15 -3.78 14.75
C ARG A 312 12.25 -2.73 14.56
N ASN A 313 11.91 -1.44 14.56
CA ASN A 313 12.89 -0.36 14.50
C ASN A 313 13.76 -0.32 15.76
N LEU A 314 13.17 -0.49 16.96
CA LEU A 314 13.91 -0.59 18.23
C LEU A 314 14.95 -1.72 18.18
N ILE A 315 14.54 -2.92 17.76
CA ILE A 315 15.40 -4.11 17.68
C ILE A 315 16.50 -3.93 16.63
N ARG A 316 16.14 -3.54 15.40
CA ARG A 316 17.11 -3.43 14.29
C ARG A 316 18.19 -2.40 14.55
N LYS A 317 17.83 -1.29 15.19
CA LYS A 317 18.78 -0.22 15.52
C LYS A 317 19.44 -0.42 16.88
N ALA A 318 19.16 -1.53 17.57
CA ALA A 318 19.65 -1.83 18.92
C ALA A 318 19.43 -0.66 19.90
N LEU A 319 18.28 0.04 19.79
CA LEU A 319 17.96 1.19 20.64
C LEU A 319 17.60 0.77 22.07
N LEU A 320 17.14 -0.46 22.24
CA LEU A 320 16.87 -1.09 23.52
C LEU A 320 17.35 -2.55 23.50
N PRO A 321 17.83 -3.09 24.64
CA PRO A 321 18.08 -4.52 24.79
C PRO A 321 16.78 -5.31 24.57
N LEU A 322 16.87 -6.45 23.88
CA LEU A 322 15.69 -7.27 23.57
C LEU A 322 15.00 -7.77 24.85
N GLU A 323 15.79 -8.04 25.88
CA GLU A 323 15.34 -8.52 27.18
C GLU A 323 14.44 -7.50 27.89
N SER A 324 14.63 -6.21 27.60
CA SER A 324 13.87 -5.11 28.25
C SER A 324 12.43 -4.98 27.78
N ILE A 325 12.11 -5.52 26.60
CA ILE A 325 10.76 -5.50 26.00
C ILE A 325 10.27 -6.91 25.64
N TYR A 326 10.88 -7.93 26.24
CA TYR A 326 10.62 -9.33 25.92
C TYR A 326 9.15 -9.71 26.17
N PHE A 327 8.57 -9.25 27.28
CA PHE A 327 7.19 -9.58 27.64
C PHE A 327 6.18 -8.91 26.69
N GLU A 328 6.43 -7.67 26.29
CA GLU A 328 5.63 -6.92 25.31
C GLU A 328 5.64 -7.64 23.95
N ILE A 329 6.81 -8.12 23.52
CA ILE A 329 6.96 -8.91 22.29
C ILE A 329 6.17 -10.23 22.40
N GLN A 330 6.25 -10.94 23.52
CA GLN A 330 5.47 -12.18 23.69
C GLN A 330 3.97 -11.89 23.71
N GLU A 331 3.54 -10.85 24.42
CA GLU A 331 2.14 -10.46 24.49
C GLU A 331 1.56 -10.18 23.11
N ILE A 332 2.20 -9.32 22.31
CA ILE A 332 1.70 -9.00 20.98
C ILE A 332 1.69 -10.25 20.07
N CYS A 333 2.73 -11.09 20.17
CA CYS A 333 2.87 -12.31 19.36
C CYS A 333 1.79 -13.36 19.66
N VAL A 334 1.36 -13.46 20.91
CA VAL A 334 0.30 -14.39 21.34
C VAL A 334 -1.07 -13.81 21.03
N ARG A 335 -1.32 -12.57 21.47
CA ARG A 335 -2.64 -11.95 21.45
C ARG A 335 -3.13 -11.64 20.03
N TYR A 336 -2.21 -11.26 19.15
CA TYR A 336 -2.52 -10.84 17.78
C TYR A 336 -1.98 -11.82 16.73
N VAL A 337 -1.74 -13.09 17.09
CA VAL A 337 -1.19 -14.13 16.20
C VAL A 337 -1.98 -14.33 14.90
N TRP A 338 -3.26 -13.97 14.89
CA TRP A 338 -4.14 -14.05 13.72
C TRP A 338 -3.77 -13.04 12.62
N ILE A 339 -3.10 -11.93 12.96
CA ILE A 339 -2.56 -10.95 12.02
C ILE A 339 -1.29 -11.53 11.37
N ARG A 340 -1.20 -11.48 10.04
CA ARG A 340 -0.08 -12.07 9.28
C ARG A 340 1.26 -11.45 9.68
N GLU A 341 1.30 -10.14 9.79
CA GLU A 341 2.48 -9.36 10.11
C GLU A 341 3.03 -9.67 11.51
N VAL A 342 2.18 -10.09 12.44
CA VAL A 342 2.59 -10.55 13.78
C VAL A 342 3.35 -11.88 13.68
N ARG A 343 2.89 -12.81 12.83
CA ARG A 343 3.60 -14.09 12.61
C ARG A 343 4.94 -13.88 11.91
N GLU A 344 4.99 -12.97 10.94
CA GLU A 344 6.24 -12.55 10.30
C GLU A 344 7.19 -11.88 11.29
N PHE A 345 6.68 -11.03 12.18
CA PHE A 345 7.47 -10.41 13.25
C PHE A 345 8.00 -11.45 14.25
N ARG A 346 7.19 -12.42 14.66
CA ARG A 346 7.60 -13.51 15.53
C ARG A 346 8.72 -14.37 14.94
N ALA A 347 8.77 -14.52 13.62
CA ALA A 347 9.86 -15.22 12.94
C ALA A 347 11.12 -14.37 12.77
N PHE A 348 10.98 -13.04 12.90
CA PHE A 348 12.08 -12.08 12.80
C PHE A 348 12.82 -11.91 14.13
N VAL A 349 12.10 -11.87 15.25
CA VAL A 349 12.65 -11.89 16.62
C VAL A 349 13.20 -13.28 16.91
#